data_AF-A0ABD0R9K7-F1
#
_entry.id   AF-A0ABD0R9K7-F1
#
_cell.length_a   1.000
_cell.length_b   1.000
_cell.length_c   1.000
_cell.angle_alpha   90.00
_cell.angle_beta   90.00
_cell.angle_gamma   90.00
#
_symmetry.space_group_name_H-M   'P 1'
#
loop_
_entity.id
_entity.type
_entity.pdbx_description
1 polymer ?
#
loop_
_entity_poly.entity_id
_entity_poly.type
_entity_poly.pdbx_seq_one_letter_code
_entity_poly.pdbx_strand_id
1 'polypeptide(L)'
;MQKITPKVIDSGCRDDAPTKNVLKNISWSERTKTRSHPDELPSLKALIDKQRGTDSDVLQKVMMHPKGVMLWSNKTLSVFYKRCKYDIVYLDATGSVIKKNTAESPPYYIYELVVRNPSKGQSPLPVATYVTCDHTTASVTYFLQAFQTDVIRMYGNVAIKRPVMIICDGSLVLMHSISTAFCRTGLEDLLQKYFLLITGQHPTETFDLPILHRCLSHIMKNAKALCKK
;
A
#
# COMPACT_ATOMS: atom_id res chain seq x y z
N MET A 1 2.35 6.36 26.92
CA MET A 1 2.04 4.98 26.48
C MET A 1 0.85 4.48 27.27
N GLN A 2 -0.28 4.15 26.62
CA GLN A 2 -1.35 3.42 27.32
C GLN A 2 -0.78 2.06 27.75
N LYS A 3 -0.84 1.76 29.05
CA LYS A 3 -0.45 0.46 29.59
C LYS A 3 -1.36 -0.59 28.95
N ILE A 4 -0.78 -1.47 28.12
CA ILE A 4 -1.48 -2.64 27.61
C ILE A 4 -1.92 -3.46 28.82
N THR A 5 -3.19 -3.87 28.85
CA THR A 5 -3.75 -4.62 29.97
C THR A 5 -2.95 -5.92 30.16
N PRO A 6 -2.58 -6.30 31.40
CA PRO A 6 -1.78 -7.50 31.67
C PRO A 6 -2.32 -8.75 30.96
N LYS A 7 -3.65 -8.94 30.96
CA LYS A 7 -4.32 -10.05 30.25
C LYS A 7 -4.02 -10.16 28.75
N VAL A 8 -3.76 -9.04 28.07
CA VAL A 8 -3.40 -9.04 26.63
C VAL A 8 -1.94 -9.47 26.45
N ILE A 9 -1.06 -9.09 27.39
CA ILE A 9 0.35 -9.53 27.44
C ILE A 9 0.39 -11.03 27.78
N ASP A 10 -0.37 -11.45 28.79
CA ASP A 10 -0.48 -12.84 29.23
C ASP A 10 -1.08 -13.74 28.14
N SER A 11 -1.96 -13.20 27.28
CA SER A 11 -2.47 -13.94 26.10
C SER A 11 -1.42 -14.23 25.02
N GLY A 12 -0.25 -13.58 25.10
CA GLY A 12 0.92 -13.86 24.29
C GLY A 12 1.86 -14.90 24.92
N CYS A 13 1.70 -15.20 26.21
CA CYS A 13 2.43 -16.24 26.92
C CYS A 13 1.82 -17.60 26.55
N ARG A 14 2.60 -18.45 25.87
CA ARG A 14 2.14 -19.74 25.36
C ARG A 14 2.28 -20.87 26.38
N ASP A 15 2.90 -20.59 27.52
CA ASP A 15 3.41 -21.61 28.41
C ASP A 15 2.29 -22.21 29.30
N ASP A 16 1.26 -21.42 29.62
CA ASP A 16 0.14 -21.84 30.51
C ASP A 16 -1.25 -21.87 29.82
N ALA A 17 -1.31 -21.66 28.51
CA ALA A 17 -2.59 -21.55 27.81
C ALA A 17 -3.04 -22.90 27.21
N PRO A 18 -4.24 -23.41 27.55
CA PRO A 18 -4.65 -24.78 27.20
C PRO A 18 -4.74 -25.02 25.68
N THR A 19 -5.06 -24.01 24.87
CA THR A 19 -4.98 -24.08 23.40
C THR A 19 -4.78 -22.72 22.74
N LYS A 20 -4.27 -22.70 21.50
CA LYS A 20 -4.19 -21.50 20.63
C LYS A 20 -5.54 -20.79 20.45
N ASN A 21 -6.65 -21.52 20.53
CA ASN A 21 -8.00 -20.95 20.35
C ASN A 21 -8.45 -20.15 21.57
N VAL A 22 -8.10 -20.59 22.78
CA VAL A 22 -8.40 -19.85 24.02
C VAL A 22 -7.68 -18.51 24.04
N LEU A 23 -6.40 -18.47 23.67
CA LEU A 23 -5.65 -17.21 23.55
C LEU A 23 -6.24 -16.26 22.50
N LYS A 24 -6.66 -16.80 21.35
CA LYS A 24 -7.36 -16.01 20.31
C LYS A 24 -8.66 -15.42 20.86
N ASN A 25 -9.45 -16.18 21.61
CA ASN A 25 -10.72 -15.72 22.16
C ASN A 25 -10.53 -14.67 23.26
N ILE A 26 -9.53 -14.84 24.13
CA ILE A 26 -9.18 -13.85 25.15
C ILE A 26 -8.68 -12.56 24.47
N SER A 27 -7.76 -12.67 23.52
CA SER A 27 -7.26 -11.53 22.75
C SER A 27 -8.37 -10.81 21.98
N TRP A 28 -9.27 -11.55 21.35
CA TRP A 28 -10.40 -10.99 20.62
C TRP A 28 -11.41 -10.30 21.55
N SER A 29 -11.79 -10.93 22.67
CA SER A 29 -12.75 -10.38 23.63
C SER A 29 -12.22 -9.16 24.39
N GLU A 30 -10.93 -9.12 24.71
CA GLU A 30 -10.33 -7.90 25.29
C GLU A 30 -10.25 -6.77 24.26
N ARG A 31 -9.94 -7.08 22.99
CA ARG A 31 -9.91 -6.08 21.90
C ARG A 31 -11.29 -5.55 21.52
N THR A 32 -12.37 -6.30 21.77
CA THR A 32 -13.74 -5.82 21.49
C THR A 32 -14.25 -4.86 22.56
N LYS A 33 -13.78 -4.96 23.82
CA LYS A 33 -14.18 -4.06 24.93
C LYS A 33 -13.84 -2.60 24.68
N THR A 34 -12.77 -2.32 23.94
CA THR A 34 -12.34 -0.95 23.61
C THR A 34 -12.92 -0.44 22.29
N ARG A 35 -13.73 -1.24 21.57
CA ARG A 35 -14.34 -0.80 20.30
C ARG A 35 -15.40 0.26 20.57
N SER A 36 -15.38 1.31 19.76
CA SER A 36 -16.39 2.38 19.86
C SER A 36 -17.73 1.97 19.21
N HIS A 37 -17.74 0.92 18.40
CA HIS A 37 -18.95 0.41 17.74
C HIS A 37 -18.84 -1.12 17.51
N PRO A 38 -19.96 -1.88 17.50
CA PRO A 38 -19.96 -3.32 17.19
C PRO A 38 -19.38 -3.64 15.81
N ASP A 39 -19.81 -2.90 14.79
CA ASP A 39 -19.27 -3.01 13.43
C ASP A 39 -17.89 -2.33 13.29
N GLU A 40 -16.96 -2.99 12.58
CA GLU A 40 -15.60 -2.51 12.40
C GLU A 40 -15.49 -1.18 11.65
N LEU A 41 -16.25 -0.98 10.57
CA LEU A 41 -16.12 0.22 9.73
C LEU A 41 -16.60 1.51 10.42
N PRO A 42 -17.78 1.56 11.08
CA PRO A 42 -18.16 2.70 11.91
C PRO A 42 -17.18 2.94 13.07
N SER A 43 -16.65 1.88 13.68
CA SER A 43 -15.63 1.99 14.73
C SER A 43 -14.35 2.64 14.21
N LEU A 44 -13.88 2.24 13.02
CA LEU A 44 -12.72 2.84 12.36
C LEU A 44 -12.98 4.31 11.99
N LYS A 45 -14.19 4.66 11.53
CA LYS A 45 -14.54 6.04 11.22
C LYS A 45 -14.47 6.94 12.47
N ALA A 46 -15.04 6.49 13.59
CA ALA A 46 -14.94 7.19 14.87
C ALA A 46 -13.49 7.33 15.36
N LEU A 47 -12.62 6.37 15.02
CA LEU A 47 -11.20 6.41 15.34
C LEU A 47 -10.44 7.46 14.50
N ILE A 48 -10.77 7.64 13.22
CA ILE A 48 -10.24 8.76 12.40
C ILE A 48 -10.52 10.09 13.08
N ASP A 49 -11.79 10.33 13.41
CA ASP A 49 -12.23 11.63 13.94
C ASP A 49 -11.52 11.96 15.26
N LYS A 50 -11.17 10.94 16.05
CA LYS A 50 -10.41 11.09 17.30
C LYS A 50 -8.90 11.27 17.10
N GLN A 51 -8.31 10.65 16.08
CA GLN A 51 -6.86 10.65 15.86
C GLN A 51 -6.38 11.74 14.90
N ARG A 52 -7.30 12.42 14.20
CA ARG A 52 -6.99 13.43 13.21
C ARG A 52 -6.13 14.55 13.80
N GLY A 53 -4.99 14.83 13.15
CA GLY A 53 -4.06 15.87 13.59
C GLY A 53 -3.16 15.49 14.77
N THR A 54 -3.17 14.23 15.21
CA THR A 54 -2.24 13.71 16.23
C THR A 54 -1.01 13.07 15.59
N ASP A 55 0.06 12.84 16.37
CA ASP A 55 1.24 12.10 15.90
C ASP A 55 0.95 10.63 15.52
N SER A 56 -0.19 10.11 15.97
CA SER A 56 -0.71 8.76 15.64
C SER A 56 -1.68 8.77 14.46
N ASP A 57 -1.83 9.89 13.75
CA ASP A 57 -2.68 10.01 12.57
C ASP A 57 -2.12 9.20 11.40
N VAL A 58 -2.45 7.90 11.40
CA VAL A 58 -2.08 6.94 10.36
C VAL A 58 -3.29 6.61 9.48
N LEU A 59 -4.51 6.81 9.97
CA LEU A 59 -5.72 6.35 9.31
C LEU A 59 -6.39 7.49 8.54
N GLN A 60 -6.18 7.48 7.22
CA GLN A 60 -6.41 8.66 6.38
C GLN A 60 -7.80 8.65 5.77
N LYS A 61 -8.29 7.47 5.39
CA LYS A 61 -9.64 7.32 4.83
C LYS A 61 -10.24 5.95 5.12
N VAL A 62 -11.53 5.95 5.46
CA VAL A 62 -12.38 4.74 5.54
C VAL A 62 -13.52 4.89 4.55
N MET A 63 -13.65 3.91 3.66
CA MET A 63 -14.68 3.81 2.64
C MET A 63 -15.66 2.71 3.04
N MET A 64 -16.95 3.04 3.05
CA MET A 64 -18.01 2.09 3.40
C MET A 64 -18.42 1.21 2.22
N HIS A 65 -18.41 1.78 1.01
CA HIS A 65 -18.74 1.07 -0.22
C HIS A 65 -18.03 1.71 -1.44
N PRO A 66 -17.24 0.95 -2.21
CA PRO A 66 -16.67 -0.35 -1.82
C PRO A 66 -15.86 -0.22 -0.52
N LYS A 67 -15.72 -1.32 0.22
CA LYS A 67 -15.07 -1.30 1.54
C LYS A 67 -13.58 -1.09 1.37
N GLY A 68 -13.02 -0.07 2.02
CA GLY A 68 -11.62 0.28 1.88
C GLY A 68 -11.07 1.09 3.06
N VAL A 69 -9.79 0.90 3.38
CA VAL A 69 -9.07 1.65 4.41
C VAL A 69 -7.70 2.04 3.88
N MET A 70 -7.40 3.34 3.93
CA MET A 70 -6.14 3.93 3.49
C MET A 70 -5.32 4.40 4.69
N LEU A 71 -4.04 4.04 4.70
CA LEU A 71 -3.15 4.21 5.84
C LEU A 71 -1.82 4.85 5.42
N TRP A 72 -1.48 6.00 5.98
CA TRP A 72 -0.15 6.64 5.95
C TRP A 72 -0.06 7.71 7.04
N SER A 73 1.15 8.15 7.39
CA SER A 73 1.38 9.20 8.38
C SER A 73 2.32 10.26 7.83
N ASN A 74 2.41 11.42 8.50
CA ASN A 74 3.38 12.45 8.15
C ASN A 74 4.82 11.93 8.13
N LYS A 75 5.15 10.98 9.02
CA LYS A 75 6.47 10.34 9.07
C LYS A 75 6.71 9.49 7.82
N THR A 76 5.73 8.69 7.39
CA THR A 76 5.89 7.85 6.19
C THR A 76 5.88 8.67 4.90
N LEU A 77 5.08 9.74 4.81
CA LEU A 77 5.15 10.72 3.72
C LEU A 77 6.56 11.34 3.60
N SER A 78 7.16 11.69 4.74
CA SER A 78 8.52 12.23 4.80
C SER A 78 9.59 11.23 4.37
N VAL A 79 9.44 9.96 4.79
CA VAL A 79 10.34 8.89 4.33
C VAL A 79 10.21 8.67 2.83
N PHE A 80 8.98 8.57 2.31
CA PHE A 80 8.74 8.44 0.88
C PHE A 80 9.40 9.59 0.11
N TYR A 81 9.11 10.84 0.46
CA TYR A 81 9.65 12.03 -0.19
C TYR A 81 11.18 12.01 -0.26
N LYS A 82 11.85 11.64 0.84
CA LYS A 82 13.32 11.60 0.91
C LYS A 82 13.93 10.46 0.09
N ARG A 83 13.26 9.29 0.03
CA ARG A 83 13.80 8.07 -0.58
C ARG A 83 13.52 7.94 -2.06
N CYS A 84 12.32 8.31 -2.52
CA CYS A 84 11.89 8.02 -3.89
C CYS A 84 12.70 8.73 -4.99
N LYS A 85 13.43 9.80 -4.64
CA LYS A 85 14.34 10.51 -5.56
C LYS A 85 15.65 9.77 -5.87
N TYR A 86 16.01 8.75 -5.09
CA TYR A 86 17.30 8.05 -5.22
C TYR A 86 17.16 6.53 -5.23
N ASP A 87 15.96 6.01 -5.01
CA ASP A 87 15.76 4.58 -4.79
C ASP A 87 14.45 4.14 -5.43
N ILE A 88 14.33 2.83 -5.57
CA ILE A 88 13.18 2.19 -6.18
C ILE A 88 12.01 2.22 -5.20
N VAL A 89 10.85 2.62 -5.71
CA VAL A 89 9.56 2.46 -5.03
C VAL A 89 8.93 1.16 -5.51
N TYR A 90 8.42 0.36 -4.59
CA TYR A 90 7.69 -0.87 -4.91
C TYR A 90 6.21 -0.66 -4.63
N LEU A 91 5.34 -1.08 -5.54
CA LEU A 91 3.91 -1.24 -5.29
C LEU A 91 3.58 -2.73 -5.38
N ASP A 92 3.33 -3.32 -4.23
CA ASP A 92 2.93 -4.73 -4.13
C ASP A 92 1.43 -4.84 -3.90
N ALA A 93 0.81 -5.86 -4.48
CA ALA A 93 -0.56 -6.24 -4.19
C ALA A 93 -0.59 -7.68 -3.69
N THR A 94 -0.81 -7.85 -2.39
CA THR A 94 -1.04 -9.16 -1.80
C THR A 94 -2.53 -9.46 -1.78
N GLY A 95 -2.97 -10.31 -2.72
CA GLY A 95 -4.33 -10.86 -2.74
C GLY A 95 -4.45 -12.08 -1.83
N SER A 96 -5.64 -12.31 -1.27
CA SER A 96 -6.03 -13.51 -0.48
C SER A 96 -5.77 -13.48 1.03
N VAL A 97 -5.82 -12.31 1.68
CA VAL A 97 -5.59 -12.23 3.14
C VAL A 97 -6.79 -12.78 3.93
N ILE A 98 -8.00 -12.64 3.40
CA ILE A 98 -9.22 -13.20 4.00
C ILE A 98 -10.06 -13.85 2.90
N LYS A 99 -9.97 -15.17 2.75
CA LYS A 99 -11.00 -15.95 2.05
C LYS A 99 -12.16 -16.14 3.02
N LYS A 100 -13.29 -15.46 2.80
CA LYS A 100 -14.52 -15.84 3.52
C LYS A 100 -15.02 -17.15 2.92
N ASN A 101 -15.53 -18.05 3.77
CA ASN A 101 -16.00 -19.39 3.39
C ASN A 101 -17.22 -19.42 2.46
N THR A 102 -17.77 -18.27 2.10
CA THR A 102 -18.92 -18.12 1.20
C THR A 102 -18.47 -17.55 -0.13
N ALA A 103 -18.82 -18.22 -1.23
CA ALA A 103 -18.43 -17.88 -2.60
C ALA A 103 -18.85 -16.46 -3.08
N GLU A 104 -19.63 -15.74 -2.29
CA GLU A 104 -20.28 -14.48 -2.67
C GLU A 104 -19.53 -13.21 -2.26
N SER A 105 -18.46 -13.28 -1.46
CA SER A 105 -17.72 -12.09 -1.02
C SER A 105 -16.37 -11.96 -1.73
N PRO A 106 -16.10 -10.85 -2.44
CA PRO A 106 -14.81 -10.63 -3.07
C PRO A 106 -13.69 -10.63 -2.02
N PRO A 107 -12.50 -11.15 -2.34
CA PRO A 107 -11.38 -11.19 -1.40
C PRO A 107 -10.95 -9.76 -1.04
N TYR A 108 -10.39 -9.60 0.15
CA TYR A 108 -9.65 -8.38 0.47
C TYR A 108 -8.24 -8.44 -0.13
N TYR A 109 -7.88 -7.34 -0.77
CA TYR A 109 -6.56 -7.03 -1.30
C TYR A 109 -5.86 -6.07 -0.36
N ILE A 110 -4.56 -6.28 -0.15
CA ILE A 110 -3.69 -5.32 0.52
C ILE A 110 -2.69 -4.81 -0.52
N TYR A 111 -2.75 -3.50 -0.77
CA TYR A 111 -1.75 -2.80 -1.57
C TYR A 111 -0.79 -2.09 -0.65
N GLU A 112 0.50 -2.28 -0.86
CA GLU A 112 1.54 -1.62 -0.10
C GLU A 112 2.47 -0.85 -1.03
N LEU A 113 2.59 0.45 -0.79
CA LEU A 113 3.64 1.28 -1.37
C LEU A 113 4.85 1.19 -0.43
N VAL A 114 5.94 0.63 -0.91
CA VAL A 114 7.11 0.26 -0.10
C VAL A 114 8.35 0.95 -0.64
N VAL A 115 9.18 1.45 0.26
CA VAL A 115 10.52 1.96 -0.07
C VAL A 115 11.57 1.20 0.71
N ARG A 116 12.82 1.21 0.21
CA ARG A 116 13.95 0.69 0.98
C ARG A 116 14.08 1.42 2.31
N ASN A 117 14.38 0.66 3.36
CA ASN A 117 14.67 1.23 4.66
C ASN A 117 15.84 2.23 4.57
N PRO A 118 15.73 3.42 5.18
CA PRO A 118 16.86 4.34 5.31
C PRO A 118 18.08 3.71 6.00
N SER A 119 17.84 2.80 6.94
CA SER A 119 18.88 2.06 7.66
C SER A 119 19.30 0.83 6.87
N LYS A 120 20.58 0.77 6.49
CA LYS A 120 21.16 -0.35 5.73
C LYS A 120 20.96 -1.67 6.51
N GLY A 121 20.56 -2.72 5.80
CA GLY A 121 20.34 -4.07 6.36
C GLY A 121 18.98 -4.26 7.04
N GLN A 122 18.16 -3.23 7.17
CA GLN A 122 16.83 -3.33 7.73
C GLN A 122 15.77 -3.65 6.67
N SER A 123 14.67 -4.25 7.11
CA SER A 123 13.54 -4.61 6.25
C SER A 123 12.93 -3.38 5.55
N PRO A 124 12.48 -3.52 4.28
CA PRO A 124 11.76 -2.45 3.57
C PRO A 124 10.59 -1.89 4.38
N LEU A 125 10.29 -0.61 4.17
CA LEU A 125 9.26 0.11 4.94
C LEU A 125 8.04 0.38 4.06
N PRO A 126 6.83 -0.09 4.45
CA PRO A 126 5.60 0.35 3.84
C PRO A 126 5.34 1.81 4.23
N VAL A 127 5.27 2.69 3.23
CA VAL A 127 5.00 4.12 3.43
C VAL A 127 3.51 4.45 3.30
N ALA A 128 2.76 3.62 2.58
CA ALA A 128 1.32 3.68 2.50
C ALA A 128 0.74 2.28 2.30
N THR A 129 -0.42 2.04 2.91
CA THR A 129 -1.17 0.78 2.79
C THR A 129 -2.61 1.07 2.42
N TYR A 130 -3.16 0.28 1.50
CA TYR A 130 -4.57 0.31 1.15
C TYR A 130 -5.15 -1.09 1.23
N VAL A 131 -6.12 -1.27 2.12
CA VAL A 131 -6.87 -2.52 2.28
C VAL A 131 -8.24 -2.32 1.65
N THR A 132 -8.62 -3.14 0.67
CA THR A 132 -9.89 -2.97 -0.05
C THR A 132 -10.44 -4.28 -0.59
N CYS A 133 -11.74 -4.33 -0.86
CA CYS A 133 -12.36 -5.41 -1.62
C CYS A 133 -12.55 -5.07 -3.11
N ASP A 134 -12.04 -3.92 -3.57
CA ASP A 134 -12.19 -3.43 -4.94
C ASP A 134 -10.83 -3.36 -5.67
N HIS A 135 -10.65 -4.30 -6.61
CA HIS A 135 -9.49 -4.42 -7.50
C HIS A 135 -9.74 -3.79 -8.87
N THR A 136 -10.14 -2.52 -8.91
CA THR A 136 -10.28 -1.75 -10.14
C THR A 136 -9.17 -0.72 -10.30
N THR A 137 -8.85 -0.34 -11.55
CA THR A 137 -7.92 0.75 -11.86
C THR A 137 -8.34 2.05 -11.18
N ALA A 138 -9.64 2.35 -11.14
CA ALA A 138 -10.15 3.55 -10.48
C ALA A 138 -9.85 3.56 -8.97
N SER A 139 -10.10 2.44 -8.28
CA SER A 139 -9.84 2.28 -6.84
C SER A 139 -8.35 2.44 -6.49
N VAL A 140 -7.47 1.75 -7.22
CA VAL A 140 -6.03 1.82 -6.96
C VAL A 140 -5.43 3.17 -7.38
N THR A 141 -5.90 3.76 -8.48
CA THR A 141 -5.51 5.12 -8.88
C THR A 141 -5.90 6.13 -7.82
N TYR A 142 -7.12 6.04 -7.28
CA TYR A 142 -7.60 6.92 -6.22
C TYR A 142 -6.72 6.85 -4.97
N PHE A 143 -6.32 5.63 -4.56
CA PHE A 143 -5.35 5.44 -3.47
C PHE A 143 -4.03 6.17 -3.72
N LEU A 144 -3.40 5.94 -4.88
CA LEU A 144 -2.09 6.52 -5.19
C LEU A 144 -2.16 8.05 -5.32
N GLN A 145 -3.23 8.58 -5.92
CA GLN A 145 -3.44 10.02 -6.06
C GLN A 145 -3.75 10.70 -4.71
N ALA A 146 -4.52 10.05 -3.84
CA ALA A 146 -4.77 10.56 -2.49
C ALA A 146 -3.47 10.66 -1.69
N PHE A 147 -2.65 9.60 -1.72
CA PHE A 147 -1.33 9.61 -1.11
C PHE A 147 -0.44 10.72 -1.68
N GLN A 148 -0.34 10.83 -3.01
CA GLN A 148 0.44 11.90 -3.64
C GLN A 148 -0.05 13.29 -3.26
N THR A 149 -1.35 13.50 -3.19
CA THR A 149 -1.94 14.79 -2.83
C THR A 149 -1.43 15.25 -1.47
N ASP A 150 -1.34 14.34 -0.51
CA ASP A 150 -0.80 14.66 0.82
C ASP A 150 0.71 14.87 0.81
N VAL A 151 1.47 14.13 -0.01
CA VAL A 151 2.91 14.42 -0.21
C VAL A 151 3.10 15.83 -0.80
N ILE A 152 2.31 16.19 -1.82
CA ILE A 152 2.35 17.52 -2.46
C ILE A 152 1.92 18.61 -1.49
N ARG A 153 0.91 18.35 -0.65
CA ARG A 153 0.51 19.30 0.40
C ARG A 153 1.65 19.60 1.36
N MET A 154 2.48 18.60 1.69
CA MET A 154 3.60 18.75 2.61
C MET A 154 4.86 19.38 1.99
N TYR A 155 5.13 19.11 0.70
CA TYR A 155 6.41 19.44 0.07
C TYR A 155 6.31 20.27 -1.23
N GLY A 156 5.09 20.66 -1.61
CA GLY A 156 4.80 21.37 -2.85
C GLY A 156 4.93 20.51 -4.11
N ASN A 157 4.80 21.17 -5.27
CA ASN A 157 4.80 20.52 -6.59
C ASN A 157 6.10 19.81 -6.94
N VAL A 158 7.21 20.12 -6.26
CA VAL A 158 8.50 19.45 -6.45
C VAL A 158 8.42 17.95 -6.12
N ALA A 159 7.46 17.53 -5.31
CA ALA A 159 7.24 16.13 -4.96
C ALA A 159 6.71 15.26 -6.13
N ILE A 160 6.06 15.87 -7.12
CA ILE A 160 5.40 15.16 -8.24
C ILE A 160 6.42 14.35 -9.04
N LYS A 161 7.58 14.94 -9.33
CA LYS A 161 8.60 14.39 -10.23
C LYS A 161 9.59 13.46 -9.52
N ARG A 162 9.37 13.13 -8.25
CA ARG A 162 10.43 12.51 -7.45
C ARG A 162 10.68 11.03 -7.70
N PRO A 163 9.67 10.16 -7.83
CA PRO A 163 9.97 8.75 -7.99
C PRO A 163 10.74 8.51 -9.28
N VAL A 164 12.01 8.10 -9.16
CA VAL A 164 12.84 7.81 -10.34
C VAL A 164 12.38 6.53 -11.03
N MET A 165 11.95 5.55 -10.23
CA MET A 165 11.53 4.25 -10.70
C MET A 165 10.49 3.65 -9.75
N ILE A 166 9.47 3.03 -10.33
CA ILE A 166 8.42 2.31 -9.62
C ILE A 166 8.35 0.89 -10.18
N ILE A 167 8.50 -0.09 -9.29
CA ILE A 167 8.33 -1.50 -9.62
C ILE A 167 6.99 -1.99 -9.08
N CYS A 168 6.21 -2.68 -9.90
CA CYS A 168 5.00 -3.34 -9.47
C CYS A 168 4.92 -4.78 -9.94
N ASP A 169 3.97 -5.55 -9.40
CA ASP A 169 3.58 -6.80 -10.04
C ASP A 169 3.08 -6.57 -11.48
N GLY A 170 3.01 -7.62 -12.29
CA GLY A 170 2.60 -7.49 -13.69
C GLY A 170 1.13 -7.20 -13.93
N SER A 171 0.36 -6.75 -12.94
CA SER A 171 -1.06 -6.46 -13.08
C SER A 171 -1.28 -5.19 -13.91
N LEU A 172 -2.16 -5.27 -14.92
CA LEU A 172 -2.59 -4.11 -15.70
C LEU A 172 -3.22 -3.02 -14.81
N VAL A 173 -3.94 -3.42 -13.75
CA VAL A 173 -4.54 -2.49 -12.79
C VAL A 173 -3.46 -1.64 -12.12
N LEU A 174 -2.35 -2.25 -11.67
CA LEU A 174 -1.25 -1.52 -11.05
C LEU A 174 -0.52 -0.63 -12.06
N MET A 175 -0.19 -1.17 -13.24
CA MET A 175 0.53 -0.42 -14.27
C MET A 175 -0.24 0.83 -14.73
N HIS A 176 -1.54 0.70 -15.00
CA HIS A 176 -2.39 1.85 -15.33
C HIS A 176 -2.48 2.85 -14.17
N SER A 177 -2.64 2.36 -12.94
CA SER A 177 -2.78 3.25 -11.78
C SER A 177 -1.50 4.04 -11.50
N ILE A 178 -0.33 3.39 -11.64
CA ILE A 178 0.97 4.06 -11.49
C ILE A 178 1.18 5.07 -12.61
N SER A 179 0.92 4.69 -13.86
CA SER A 179 1.06 5.60 -15.01
C SER A 179 0.24 6.88 -14.81
N THR A 180 -1.01 6.73 -14.40
CA THR A 180 -1.91 7.86 -14.16
C THR A 180 -1.48 8.69 -12.95
N ALA A 181 -1.16 8.05 -11.83
CA ALA A 181 -0.84 8.77 -10.59
C ALA A 181 0.55 9.44 -10.63
N PHE A 182 1.59 8.71 -11.03
CA PHE A 182 2.99 9.16 -10.98
C PHE A 182 3.49 9.77 -12.27
N CYS A 183 3.05 9.28 -13.42
CA CYS A 183 3.52 9.77 -14.72
C CYS A 183 2.54 10.75 -15.40
N ARG A 184 1.32 10.91 -14.85
CA ARG A 184 0.26 11.80 -15.36
C ARG A 184 -0.07 11.59 -16.84
N THR A 185 0.00 10.34 -17.28
CA THR A 185 -0.19 9.95 -18.67
C THR A 185 -0.87 8.58 -18.74
N GLY A 186 -1.56 8.29 -19.83
CA GLY A 186 -2.08 6.95 -20.08
C GLY A 186 -0.95 5.92 -20.19
N LEU A 187 -1.23 4.66 -19.86
CA LEU A 187 -0.22 3.59 -19.93
C LEU A 187 0.30 3.41 -21.36
N GLU A 188 -0.58 3.46 -22.36
CA GLU A 188 -0.19 3.35 -23.77
C GLU A 188 0.76 4.48 -24.18
N ASP A 189 0.39 5.73 -23.89
CA ASP A 189 1.25 6.89 -24.14
C ASP A 189 2.59 6.79 -23.41
N LEU A 190 2.60 6.26 -22.18
CA LEU A 190 3.82 6.05 -21.40
C LEU A 190 4.73 5.02 -22.08
N LEU A 191 4.17 3.90 -22.51
CA LEU A 191 4.89 2.85 -23.22
C LEU A 191 5.42 3.35 -24.57
N GLN A 192 4.64 4.16 -25.29
CA GLN A 192 5.07 4.80 -26.53
C GLN A 192 6.24 5.75 -26.27
N LYS A 193 6.19 6.58 -25.22
CA LYS A 193 7.30 7.46 -24.82
C LYS A 193 8.55 6.67 -24.47
N TYR A 194 8.41 5.56 -23.74
CA TYR A 194 9.53 4.66 -23.49
C TYR A 194 10.09 4.12 -24.81
N PHE A 195 9.25 3.59 -25.70
CA PHE A 195 9.69 3.06 -26.99
C PHE A 195 10.49 4.08 -27.82
N LEU A 196 10.00 5.31 -27.92
CA LEU A 196 10.69 6.41 -28.62
C LEU A 196 12.05 6.72 -27.96
N LEU A 197 12.13 6.67 -26.63
CA LEU A 197 13.38 6.85 -25.89
C LEU A 197 14.40 5.73 -26.20
N ILE A 198 14.00 4.46 -26.12
CA ILE A 198 14.93 3.32 -26.35
C ILE A 198 15.36 3.21 -27.82
N THR A 199 14.53 3.68 -28.75
CA THR A 199 14.85 3.70 -30.18
C THR A 199 15.64 4.94 -30.62
N GLY A 200 16.01 5.83 -29.68
CA GLY A 200 16.78 7.04 -29.96
C GLY A 200 16.00 8.15 -30.67
N GLN A 201 14.67 8.03 -30.75
CA GLN A 201 13.79 9.04 -31.35
C GLN A 201 13.41 10.16 -30.37
N HIS A 202 13.76 10.03 -29.10
CA HIS A 202 13.56 11.05 -28.06
C HIS A 202 14.87 11.29 -27.29
N PRO A 203 15.27 12.55 -27.04
CA PRO A 203 16.45 12.85 -26.23
C PRO A 203 16.29 12.34 -24.80
N THR A 204 17.35 11.79 -24.22
CA THR A 204 17.37 11.31 -22.83
C THR A 204 17.34 12.45 -21.82
N GLU A 205 17.95 13.58 -22.16
CA GLU A 205 18.06 14.79 -21.32
C GLU A 205 16.70 15.43 -21.02
N THR A 206 15.71 15.20 -21.88
CA THR A 206 14.35 15.75 -21.74
C THR A 206 13.37 14.75 -21.13
N PHE A 207 13.82 13.54 -20.80
CA PHE A 207 12.98 12.50 -20.22
C PHE A 207 12.83 12.67 -18.71
N ASP A 208 11.67 13.18 -18.28
CA ASP A 208 11.39 13.57 -16.88
C ASP A 208 10.21 12.77 -16.29
N LEU A 209 10.02 11.53 -16.75
CA LEU A 209 8.97 10.64 -16.24
C LEU A 209 9.57 9.52 -15.39
N PRO A 210 8.90 9.13 -14.29
CA PRO A 210 9.26 7.93 -13.53
C PRO A 210 9.31 6.69 -14.43
N ILE A 211 10.31 5.83 -14.23
CA ILE A 211 10.38 4.53 -14.94
C ILE A 211 9.42 3.54 -14.27
N LEU A 212 8.39 3.13 -15.01
CA LEU A 212 7.51 2.03 -14.62
C LEU A 212 8.13 0.71 -15.07
N HIS A 213 8.37 -0.19 -14.12
CA HIS A 213 9.01 -1.48 -14.40
C HIS A 213 8.21 -2.63 -13.79
N ARG A 214 8.04 -3.70 -14.56
CA ARG A 214 7.38 -4.92 -14.07
C ARG A 214 8.36 -5.76 -13.26
N CYS A 215 7.95 -6.26 -12.10
CA CYS A 215 8.81 -7.03 -11.22
C CYS A 215 9.45 -8.24 -11.94
N LEU A 216 10.79 -8.34 -11.88
CA LEU A 216 11.56 -9.35 -12.60
C LEU A 216 11.20 -10.77 -12.19
N SER A 217 10.91 -11.01 -10.91
CA SER A 217 10.52 -12.34 -10.44
C SER A 217 9.24 -12.85 -11.12
N HIS A 218 8.29 -11.95 -11.40
CA HIS A 218 7.07 -12.27 -12.13
C HIS A 218 7.35 -12.51 -13.62
N ILE A 219 8.25 -11.73 -14.24
CA ILE A 219 8.69 -11.97 -15.62
C ILE A 219 9.34 -13.35 -15.73
N MET A 220 10.28 -13.67 -14.84
CA MET A 220 10.98 -14.96 -14.84
C MET A 220 10.03 -16.13 -14.60
N LYS A 221 9.05 -15.98 -13.70
CA LYS A 221 8.01 -16.99 -13.47
C LYS A 221 7.19 -17.25 -14.74
N ASN A 222 6.80 -16.19 -15.45
CA ASN A 222 6.05 -16.31 -16.70
C ASN A 222 6.88 -16.90 -17.84
N ALA A 223 8.14 -16.46 -17.99
CA ALA A 223 9.07 -17.03 -18.96
C ALA A 223 9.25 -18.53 -18.72
N LYS A 224 9.44 -18.94 -17.45
CA LYS A 224 9.52 -20.37 -17.09
C LYS A 224 8.26 -21.14 -17.44
N ALA A 225 7.07 -20.56 -17.31
CA ALA A 225 5.82 -21.19 -17.69
C ALA A 225 5.69 -21.35 -19.22
N LEU A 226 6.10 -20.34 -20.00
CA LEU A 226 6.10 -20.37 -21.46
C LEU A 226 7.17 -21.32 -22.05
N CYS A 227 8.29 -21.47 -21.36
CA CYS A 227 9.39 -22.36 -21.77
C CYS A 227 9.23 -23.81 -21.26
N LYS A 228 8.15 -24.13 -20.53
CA LYS A 228 7.80 -25.53 -20.23
C LYS A 228 7.22 -26.14 -21.51
N LYS A 229 8.04 -26.96 -22.17
CA LYS A 229 7.59 -27.92 -23.19
C LYS A 229 6.71 -28.99 -22.57
#